data_AF-A0A7J8Y9I3-F1
#
_entry.id   AF-A0A7J8Y9I3-F1
#
_cell.length_a   1.000
_cell.length_b   1.000
_cell.length_c   1.000
_cell.angle_alpha   90.00
_cell.angle_beta   90.00
_cell.angle_gamma   90.00
#
_symmetry.space_group_name_H-M   'P 1'
#
loop_
_entity.id
_entity.type
_entity.pdbx_description
1 polymer ?
#
loop_
_entity_poly.entity_id
_entity_poly.type
_entity_poly.pdbx_seq_one_letter_code
_entity_poly.pdbx_strand_id
1 'polypeptide(L)'
;MELHSLKDSFDRVAKKRKVSYSKTHEVTDLIVQEINKAIKVMQSSTLEYKSELAELKKKLQEVSPLNQLEGAQKELNIALIKYPKALEKVLNPDISKAYQNIEFDSPIVNQIIASHFYRQGLFEVGDCFIAEAQDAEAAVAMRSLFQELYQMLEAMKSQNLEPALKWAAANSNKLKENGSDLQLRIHHLQFVKILQKGSRDEAL
;
A
#
# COMPACT_ATOMS: atom_id res chain seq x y z
N MET A 1 18.38 9.42 -12.33
CA MET A 1 19.21 8.42 -13.04
C MET A 1 18.86 6.99 -12.62
N GLU A 2 18.71 6.70 -11.32
CA GLU A 2 18.50 5.32 -10.84
C GLU A 2 17.13 4.71 -11.20
N LEU A 3 16.06 5.51 -11.24
CA LEU A 3 14.72 5.06 -11.67
C LEU A 3 14.67 4.63 -13.15
N HIS A 4 15.42 5.30 -14.03
CA HIS A 4 15.54 4.90 -15.44
C HIS A 4 16.30 3.58 -15.58
N SER A 5 17.40 3.40 -14.84
CA SER A 5 18.13 2.12 -14.79
C SER A 5 17.27 0.97 -14.28
N LEU A 6 16.42 1.22 -13.27
CA LEU A 6 15.47 0.22 -12.77
C LEU A 6 14.44 -0.13 -13.84
N LYS A 7 13.89 0.87 -14.54
CA LYS A 7 12.95 0.66 -15.65
C LYS A 7 13.58 -0.15 -16.78
N ASP A 8 14.81 0.16 -17.17
CA ASP A 8 15.55 -0.60 -18.20
C ASP A 8 15.80 -2.06 -17.77
N SER A 9 16.10 -2.28 -16.49
CA SER A 9 16.29 -3.63 -15.95
C SER A 9 14.99 -4.46 -15.95
N PHE A 10 13.85 -3.83 -15.65
CA PHE A 10 12.53 -4.44 -15.77
C PHE A 10 12.19 -4.77 -17.23
N ASP A 11 12.40 -3.82 -18.14
CA ASP A 11 12.11 -4.00 -19.56
C ASP A 11 12.97 -5.10 -20.18
N ARG A 12 14.22 -5.25 -19.70
CA ARG A 12 15.10 -6.38 -20.05
C ARG A 12 14.52 -7.72 -19.61
N VAL A 13 13.98 -7.84 -18.39
CA VAL A 13 13.30 -9.07 -17.92
C VAL A 13 12.06 -9.36 -18.77
N ALA A 14 11.22 -8.35 -19.03
CA ALA A 14 10.02 -8.52 -19.85
C ALA A 14 10.36 -8.99 -21.28
N LYS A 15 11.38 -8.39 -21.90
CA LYS A 15 11.87 -8.80 -23.22
C LYS A 15 12.43 -10.22 -23.22
N LYS A 16 13.28 -10.58 -22.24
CA LYS A 16 13.86 -11.92 -22.14
C LYS A 16 12.81 -12.99 -21.85
N ARG A 17 11.79 -12.69 -21.05
CA ARG A 17 10.62 -13.56 -20.84
C ARG A 17 9.88 -13.83 -22.15
N LYS A 18 9.58 -12.78 -22.92
CA LYS A 18 8.87 -12.93 -24.22
C LYS A 18 9.67 -13.77 -25.21
N VAL A 19 10.97 -13.50 -25.34
CA VAL A 19 11.87 -14.24 -26.24
C VAL A 19 12.00 -15.70 -25.80
N SER A 20 12.17 -15.96 -24.51
CA SER A 20 12.25 -17.32 -23.98
C SER A 20 10.97 -18.11 -24.26
N TYR A 21 9.79 -17.51 -24.03
CA TYR A 21 8.51 -18.15 -24.32
C TYR A 21 8.32 -18.46 -25.81
N SER A 22 8.61 -17.50 -26.69
CA SER A 22 8.57 -17.71 -28.15
C SER A 22 9.47 -18.86 -28.56
N LYS A 23 10.71 -18.87 -28.04
CA LYS A 23 11.69 -19.90 -28.38
C LYS A 23 11.28 -21.28 -27.87
N THR A 24 10.72 -21.36 -26.66
CA THR A 24 10.18 -22.61 -26.14
C THR A 24 9.04 -23.12 -27.01
N HIS A 25 8.11 -22.26 -27.42
CA HIS A 25 6.99 -22.63 -28.29
C HIS A 25 7.48 -23.14 -29.64
N GLU A 26 8.41 -22.43 -30.30
CA GLU A 26 9.01 -22.85 -31.58
C GLU A 26 9.68 -24.23 -31.48
N VAL A 27 10.46 -24.46 -30.43
CA VAL A 27 11.16 -25.75 -30.23
C VAL A 27 10.17 -26.87 -29.94
N THR A 28 9.13 -26.61 -29.15
CA THR A 28 8.05 -27.57 -28.89
C THR A 28 7.28 -27.90 -30.18
N ASP A 29 6.95 -26.91 -31.01
CA ASP A 29 6.27 -27.12 -32.29
C ASP A 29 7.10 -27.98 -33.24
N LEU A 30 8.43 -27.74 -33.31
CA LEU A 30 9.33 -28.56 -34.12
C LEU A 30 9.34 -30.01 -33.64
N ILE A 31 9.41 -30.25 -32.33
CA ILE A 31 9.32 -31.61 -31.77
C ILE A 31 8.00 -32.27 -32.16
N VAL A 32 6.88 -31.56 -31.98
CA VAL A 32 5.54 -32.07 -32.32
C VAL A 32 5.41 -32.36 -33.82
N GLN A 33 5.95 -31.51 -34.68
CA GLN A 33 5.94 -31.72 -36.13
C GLN A 33 6.74 -32.95 -36.55
N GLU A 34 7.95 -33.14 -36.02
CA GLU A 34 8.76 -34.32 -36.35
C GLU A 34 8.13 -35.62 -35.83
N ILE A 35 7.54 -35.61 -34.63
CA ILE A 35 6.78 -36.75 -34.11
C ILE A 35 5.56 -37.05 -35.01
N ASN A 36 4.79 -36.04 -35.39
CA ASN A 36 3.62 -36.22 -36.25
C ASN A 36 3.99 -36.70 -37.67
N LYS A 37 5.11 -36.24 -38.23
CA LYS A 37 5.64 -36.74 -39.51
C LYS A 37 5.99 -38.22 -39.39
N ALA A 38 6.71 -38.63 -38.36
CA ALA A 38 7.05 -40.03 -38.13
C ALA A 38 5.78 -40.89 -37.97
N ILE A 39 4.78 -40.43 -37.21
CA ILE A 39 3.49 -41.13 -37.06
C ILE A 39 2.79 -41.33 -38.41
N LYS A 40 2.72 -40.28 -39.26
CA LYS A 40 2.08 -40.38 -40.58
C LYS A 40 2.78 -41.40 -41.48
N VAL A 41 4.12 -41.41 -41.48
CA VAL A 41 4.87 -42.39 -42.29
C VAL A 41 4.60 -43.80 -41.79
N MET A 42 4.67 -44.02 -40.47
CA MET A 42 4.38 -45.32 -39.85
C MET A 42 2.94 -45.83 -40.10
N GLN A 43 1.96 -44.95 -40.33
CA GLN A 43 0.60 -45.34 -40.69
C GLN A 43 0.45 -45.70 -42.18
N SER A 44 1.34 -45.22 -43.04
CA SER A 44 1.28 -45.42 -44.50
C SER A 44 2.10 -46.61 -45.02
N SER A 45 3.11 -47.06 -44.27
CA SER A 45 4.02 -48.14 -44.66
C SER A 45 4.09 -49.24 -43.59
N THR A 46 3.74 -50.48 -43.96
CA THR A 46 3.59 -51.60 -43.02
C THR A 46 4.91 -52.31 -42.63
N LEU A 47 6.09 -51.90 -43.13
CA LEU A 47 7.26 -52.81 -43.13
C LEU A 47 8.58 -52.38 -42.46
N GLU A 48 8.84 -51.12 -42.06
CA GLU A 48 10.13 -50.80 -41.39
C GLU A 48 10.07 -49.74 -40.27
N TYR A 49 9.24 -49.95 -39.24
CA TYR A 49 9.13 -49.06 -38.06
C TYR A 49 10.46 -48.74 -37.34
N LYS A 50 11.46 -49.62 -37.41
CA LYS A 50 12.80 -49.40 -36.80
C LYS A 50 13.62 -48.34 -37.54
N SER A 51 13.49 -48.26 -38.87
CA SER A 51 14.23 -47.30 -39.69
C SER A 51 13.71 -45.89 -39.43
N GLU A 52 12.38 -45.72 -39.47
CA GLU A 52 11.68 -44.45 -39.16
C GLU A 52 11.99 -43.93 -37.75
N LEU A 53 12.03 -44.81 -36.74
CA LEU A 53 12.38 -44.42 -35.37
C LEU A 53 13.85 -43.98 -35.23
N ALA A 54 14.76 -44.62 -35.97
CA ALA A 54 16.16 -44.22 -36.00
C ALA A 54 16.34 -42.85 -36.68
N GLU A 55 15.59 -42.58 -37.74
CA GLU A 55 15.58 -41.29 -38.43
C GLU A 55 14.98 -40.17 -37.55
N LEU A 56 13.86 -40.44 -36.86
CA LEU A 56 13.27 -39.51 -35.89
C LEU A 56 14.28 -39.17 -34.77
N LYS A 57 14.95 -40.18 -34.22
CA LYS A 57 15.97 -39.99 -33.18
C LYS A 57 17.12 -39.10 -33.70
N LYS A 58 17.59 -39.34 -34.92
CA LYS A 58 18.64 -38.52 -35.55
C LYS A 58 18.18 -37.06 -35.73
N LYS A 59 16.98 -36.83 -36.25
CA LYS A 59 16.43 -35.47 -36.43
C LYS A 59 16.23 -34.74 -35.11
N LEU A 60 15.76 -35.42 -34.06
CA LEU A 60 15.63 -34.83 -32.73
C LEU A 60 17.01 -34.53 -32.09
N GLN A 61 18.03 -35.33 -32.36
CA GLN A 61 19.40 -35.06 -31.93
C GLN A 61 20.02 -33.87 -32.67
N GLU A 62 19.76 -33.73 -33.97
CA GLU A 62 20.20 -32.57 -34.79
C GLU A 62 19.54 -31.27 -34.34
N VAL A 63 18.23 -31.30 -34.05
CA VAL A 63 17.49 -30.12 -33.54
C VAL A 63 17.96 -29.76 -32.12
N SER A 64 18.48 -30.72 -31.34
CA SER A 64 19.00 -30.51 -29.98
C SER A 64 18.09 -29.62 -29.10
N PRO A 65 16.79 -29.95 -28.98
CA PRO A 65 15.79 -29.08 -28.37
C PRO A 65 16.09 -28.73 -26.91
N LEU A 66 16.71 -29.65 -26.19
CA LEU A 66 17.06 -29.49 -24.78
C LEU A 66 18.12 -28.40 -24.57
N ASN A 67 19.14 -28.36 -25.44
CA ASN A 67 20.17 -27.32 -25.41
C ASN A 67 19.60 -25.93 -25.77
N GLN A 68 18.66 -25.87 -26.71
CA GLN A 68 17.98 -24.63 -27.08
C GLN A 68 17.11 -24.09 -25.93
N LEU A 69 16.36 -24.98 -25.26
CA LEU A 69 15.56 -24.62 -24.08
C LEU A 69 16.44 -24.16 -22.91
N GLU A 70 17.51 -24.90 -22.61
CA GLU A 70 18.45 -24.53 -21.55
C GLU A 70 19.07 -23.16 -21.81
N GLY A 71 19.48 -22.87 -23.05
CA GLY A 71 20.05 -21.58 -23.42
C GLY A 71 19.06 -20.43 -23.17
N ALA A 72 17.82 -20.57 -23.64
CA ALA A 72 16.77 -19.57 -23.44
C ALA A 72 16.44 -19.36 -21.96
N GLN A 73 16.41 -20.44 -21.16
CA GLN A 73 16.16 -20.38 -19.72
C GLN A 73 17.31 -19.73 -18.96
N LYS A 74 18.57 -20.04 -19.29
CA LYS A 74 19.76 -19.44 -18.68
C LYS A 74 19.77 -17.92 -18.87
N GLU A 75 19.46 -17.44 -20.08
CA GLU A 75 19.40 -16.01 -20.36
C GLU A 75 18.30 -15.28 -19.57
N LEU A 76 17.13 -15.90 -19.43
CA LEU A 76 16.02 -15.37 -18.62
C LEU A 76 16.43 -15.29 -17.15
N ASN A 77 17.02 -16.37 -16.60
CA ASN A 77 17.45 -16.42 -15.21
C ASN A 77 18.50 -15.35 -14.88
N ILE A 78 19.45 -15.08 -15.79
CA ILE A 78 20.41 -13.99 -15.61
C ILE A 78 19.70 -12.63 -15.43
N ALA A 79 18.64 -12.37 -16.21
CA ALA A 79 17.87 -11.14 -16.08
C ALA A 79 17.07 -11.12 -14.76
N LEU A 80 16.44 -12.24 -14.38
CA LEU A 80 15.70 -12.37 -13.11
C LEU A 80 16.58 -12.24 -11.86
N ILE A 81 17.85 -12.66 -11.91
CA ILE A 81 18.78 -12.48 -10.78
C ILE A 81 19.24 -11.03 -10.66
N LYS A 82 19.38 -10.32 -11.79
CA LYS A 82 19.88 -8.93 -11.81
C LYS A 82 18.82 -7.91 -11.42
N TYR A 83 17.55 -8.15 -11.74
CA TYR A 83 16.48 -7.19 -11.45
C TYR A 83 16.26 -6.93 -9.95
N PRO A 84 16.14 -7.96 -9.07
CA PRO A 84 16.03 -7.74 -7.63
C PRO A 84 17.22 -6.98 -7.05
N LYS A 85 18.44 -7.25 -7.52
CA LYS A 85 19.64 -6.52 -7.08
C LYS A 85 19.61 -5.04 -7.47
N ALA A 86 19.03 -4.70 -8.62
CA ALA A 86 18.81 -3.32 -9.03
C ALA A 86 17.70 -2.66 -8.18
N LEU A 87 16.65 -3.43 -7.87
CA LEU A 87 15.53 -3.00 -7.04
C LEU A 87 15.97 -2.69 -5.60
N GLU A 88 16.77 -3.56 -5.00
CA GLU A 88 17.34 -3.38 -3.65
C GLU A 88 18.15 -2.09 -3.52
N LYS A 89 18.91 -1.71 -4.55
CA LYS A 89 19.70 -0.47 -4.54
C LYS A 89 18.84 0.79 -4.48
N VAL A 90 17.69 0.77 -5.15
CA VAL A 90 16.78 1.92 -5.25
C VAL A 90 15.81 1.99 -4.07
N LEU A 91 15.31 0.84 -3.61
CA LEU A 91 14.28 0.77 -2.57
C LEU A 91 14.81 0.65 -1.14
N ASN A 92 16.08 0.29 -0.95
CA ASN A 92 16.75 0.36 0.36
C ASN A 92 17.82 1.47 0.38
N PRO A 93 17.47 2.76 0.20
CA PRO A 93 18.34 3.79 0.72
C PRO A 93 18.32 3.67 2.24
N ASP A 94 19.50 3.57 2.84
CA ASP A 94 19.69 3.77 4.28
C ASP A 94 18.83 4.96 4.72
N ILE A 95 17.90 4.75 5.67
CA ILE A 95 16.99 5.81 6.15
C ILE A 95 17.80 7.00 6.64
N SER A 96 19.03 6.77 7.12
CA SER A 96 20.03 7.80 7.46
C SER A 96 20.31 8.78 6.32
N LYS A 97 20.20 8.37 5.05
CA LYS A 97 20.34 9.24 3.86
C LYS A 97 19.07 10.05 3.55
N ALA A 98 17.90 9.62 4.02
CA ALA A 98 16.66 10.39 3.93
C ALA A 98 16.60 11.50 4.99
N TYR A 99 17.37 11.38 6.07
CA TYR A 99 17.69 12.51 6.95
C TYR A 99 18.64 13.46 6.23
N GLN A 100 18.10 14.26 5.31
CA GLN A 100 18.76 15.51 4.95
C GLN A 100 18.79 16.38 6.21
N ASN A 101 19.90 17.10 6.43
CA ASN A 101 19.99 18.16 7.45
C ASN A 101 19.08 19.32 7.03
N ILE A 102 17.77 19.13 7.15
CA ILE A 102 16.78 20.18 7.00
C ILE A 102 16.80 20.93 8.31
N GLU A 103 17.18 22.20 8.28
CA GLU A 103 17.00 23.08 9.42
C GLU A 103 15.50 23.14 9.73
N PHE A 104 15.13 22.70 10.92
CA PHE A 104 13.75 22.79 11.35
C PHE A 104 13.38 24.25 11.57
N ASP A 105 12.26 24.66 10.99
CA ASP A 105 11.63 25.93 11.30
C ASP A 105 11.15 25.89 12.76
N SER A 106 11.92 26.53 13.64
CA SER A 106 11.71 26.55 15.09
C SER A 106 10.28 26.98 15.46
N PRO A 107 9.72 28.08 14.91
CA PRO A 107 8.31 28.43 15.05
C PRO A 107 7.32 27.30 14.74
N ILE A 108 7.50 26.59 13.62
CA ILE A 108 6.60 25.49 13.22
C ILE A 108 6.71 24.33 14.21
N VAL A 109 7.92 23.95 14.59
CA VAL A 109 8.14 22.88 15.56
C VAL A 109 7.52 23.25 16.91
N ASN A 110 7.73 24.47 17.38
CA ASN A 110 7.14 24.98 18.61
C ASN A 110 5.60 24.96 18.55
N GLN A 111 5.01 25.35 17.43
CA GLN A 111 3.56 25.25 17.22
C GLN A 111 3.07 23.80 17.30
N ILE A 112 3.80 22.85 16.69
CA ILE A 112 3.43 21.42 16.71
C ILE A 112 3.50 20.88 18.14
N ILE A 113 4.54 21.22 18.90
CA ILE A 113 4.73 20.81 20.29
C ILE A 113 3.62 21.39 21.17
N ALA A 114 3.37 22.71 21.10
CA ALA A 114 2.31 23.35 21.86
C ALA A 114 0.93 22.74 21.54
N SER A 115 0.63 22.55 20.26
CA SER A 115 -0.60 21.89 19.81
C SER A 115 -0.72 20.46 20.32
N HIS A 116 0.40 19.75 20.49
CA HIS A 116 0.42 18.42 21.07
C HIS A 116 0.03 18.44 22.56
N PHE A 117 0.55 19.38 23.35
CA PHE A 117 0.16 19.50 24.77
C PHE A 117 -1.34 19.76 24.93
N TYR A 118 -1.92 20.66 24.13
CA TYR A 118 -3.36 20.93 24.18
C TYR A 118 -4.21 19.74 23.75
N ARG A 119 -3.77 18.98 22.74
CA ARG A 119 -4.42 17.72 22.34
C ARG A 119 -4.47 16.68 23.46
N GLN A 120 -3.45 16.65 24.32
CA GLN A 120 -3.38 15.74 25.45
C GLN A 120 -4.09 16.25 26.70
N GLY A 121 -4.62 17.48 26.67
CA GLY A 121 -5.25 18.13 27.82
C GLY A 121 -4.25 18.71 28.83
N LEU A 122 -2.96 18.78 28.48
CA LEU A 122 -1.90 19.37 29.29
C LEU A 122 -1.84 20.89 29.05
N PHE A 123 -2.92 21.60 29.40
CA PHE A 123 -3.07 23.02 29.09
C PHE A 123 -2.03 23.89 29.77
N GLU A 124 -1.74 23.65 31.06
CA GLU A 124 -0.74 24.43 31.81
C GLU A 124 0.66 24.30 31.20
N VAL A 125 1.05 23.08 30.81
CA VAL A 125 2.35 22.81 30.16
C VAL A 125 2.42 23.50 28.80
N GLY A 126 1.34 23.44 28.02
CA GLY A 126 1.24 24.15 26.75
C GLY A 126 1.38 25.67 26.92
N ASP A 127 0.73 26.24 27.94
CA ASP A 127 0.77 27.68 28.23
C ASP A 127 2.16 28.13 28.66
N CYS A 128 2.82 27.38 29.53
CA CYS A 128 4.23 27.61 29.90
C CYS A 128 5.14 27.55 28.66
N PHE A 129 4.98 26.53 27.82
CA PHE A 129 5.80 26.35 26.63
C PHE A 129 5.62 27.51 25.63
N ILE A 130 4.39 27.97 25.38
CA ILE A 130 4.13 29.12 24.50
C ILE A 130 4.74 30.40 25.07
N ALA A 131 4.62 30.63 26.38
CA ALA A 131 5.19 31.81 27.03
C ALA A 131 6.71 31.86 26.90
N GLU A 132 7.38 30.70 26.94
CA GLU A 132 8.83 30.59 26.76
C GLU A 132 9.24 30.67 25.27
N ALA A 133 8.44 30.12 24.35
CA ALA A 133 8.77 30.03 22.94
C ALA A 133 8.52 31.32 22.13
N GLN A 134 7.75 32.28 22.67
CA GLN A 134 7.46 33.63 22.15
C GLN A 134 6.80 33.75 20.74
N ASP A 135 6.76 32.69 19.92
CA ASP A 135 6.30 32.73 18.51
C ASP A 135 5.22 31.67 18.15
N ALA A 136 4.35 31.28 19.10
CA ALA A 136 3.36 30.20 18.91
C ALA A 136 1.89 30.66 18.87
N GLU A 137 1.60 31.82 18.25
CA GLU A 137 0.25 32.40 18.21
C GLU A 137 -0.83 31.45 17.64
N ALA A 138 -0.49 30.70 16.60
CA ALA A 138 -1.42 29.75 16.00
C ALA A 138 -1.78 28.56 16.91
N ALA A 139 -0.97 28.27 17.93
CA ALA A 139 -1.28 27.25 18.94
C ALA A 139 -2.33 27.74 19.96
N VAL A 140 -2.51 29.05 20.14
CA VAL A 140 -3.53 29.63 21.03
C VAL A 140 -4.95 29.34 20.52
N ALA A 141 -5.15 29.34 19.19
CA ALA A 141 -6.43 28.94 18.60
C ALA A 141 -6.73 27.45 18.84
N MET A 142 -5.71 26.59 18.84
CA MET A 142 -5.88 25.17 19.20
C MET A 142 -6.22 25.00 20.67
N ARG A 143 -5.62 25.80 21.55
CA ARG A 143 -5.90 25.78 22.99
C ARG A 143 -7.39 25.94 23.29
N SER A 144 -8.06 26.94 22.72
CA SER A 144 -9.48 27.19 23.00
C SER A 144 -10.38 26.05 22.50
N LEU A 145 -10.09 25.50 21.31
CA LEU A 145 -10.82 24.36 20.75
C LEU A 145 -10.70 23.12 21.64
N PHE A 146 -9.48 22.78 22.07
CA PHE A 146 -9.29 21.63 22.95
C PHE A 146 -9.84 21.90 24.36
N GLN A 147 -9.77 23.13 24.86
CA GLN A 147 -10.37 23.47 26.14
C GLN A 147 -11.90 23.27 26.13
N GLU A 148 -12.59 23.73 25.07
CA GLU A 148 -14.02 23.48 24.88
C GLU A 148 -14.31 21.97 24.81
N LEU A 149 -13.50 21.21 24.06
CA LEU A 149 -13.62 19.75 23.96
C LEU A 149 -13.50 19.08 25.33
N TYR A 150 -12.47 19.40 26.11
CA TYR A 150 -12.24 18.80 27.42
C TYR A 150 -13.32 19.20 28.43
N GLN A 151 -13.83 20.44 28.38
CA GLN A 151 -14.98 20.86 29.19
C GLN A 151 -16.23 20.04 28.88
N MET A 152 -16.51 19.80 27.59
CA MET A 152 -17.61 18.93 27.18
C MET A 152 -17.40 17.49 27.67
N LEU A 153 -16.19 16.95 27.56
CA LEU A 153 -15.88 15.59 28.04
C LEU A 153 -16.07 15.46 29.55
N GLU A 154 -15.62 16.42 30.36
CA GLU A 154 -15.82 16.40 31.81
C GLU A 154 -17.30 16.55 32.21
N ALA A 155 -18.05 17.38 31.49
CA ALA A 155 -19.49 17.47 31.66
C ALA A 155 -20.17 16.12 31.35
N MET A 156 -19.79 15.47 30.24
CA MET A 156 -20.33 14.16 29.85
C MET A 156 -19.99 13.08 30.88
N LYS A 157 -18.77 13.07 31.44
CA LYS A 157 -18.39 12.16 32.55
C LYS A 157 -19.25 12.37 33.79
N SER A 158 -19.62 13.62 34.07
CA SER A 158 -20.56 13.99 35.15
C SER A 158 -22.03 13.76 34.76
N GLN A 159 -22.28 12.96 33.72
CA GLN A 159 -23.59 12.69 33.13
C GLN A 159 -24.32 13.93 32.60
N ASN A 160 -23.66 15.07 32.41
CA ASN A 160 -24.26 16.27 31.84
C ASN A 160 -23.99 16.35 30.33
N LEU A 161 -25.02 16.07 29.53
CA LEU A 161 -24.93 16.07 28.05
C LEU A 161 -25.27 17.43 27.42
N GLU A 162 -25.72 18.41 28.21
CA GLU A 162 -26.15 19.73 27.70
C GLU A 162 -25.07 20.45 26.90
N PRO A 163 -23.79 20.53 27.35
CA PRO A 163 -22.76 21.22 26.59
C PRO A 163 -22.50 20.56 25.23
N ALA A 164 -22.47 19.23 25.20
CA ALA A 164 -22.24 18.45 23.98
C ALA A 164 -23.40 18.59 22.98
N LEU A 165 -24.65 18.61 23.46
CA LEU A 165 -25.83 18.84 22.62
C LEU A 165 -25.83 20.23 22.00
N LYS A 166 -25.54 21.27 22.79
CA LYS A 166 -25.44 22.65 22.29
C LYS A 166 -24.35 22.79 21.24
N TRP A 167 -23.19 22.20 21.49
CA TRP A 167 -22.07 22.22 20.54
C TRP A 167 -22.41 21.48 19.24
N ALA A 168 -23.03 20.30 19.33
CA ALA A 168 -23.43 19.52 18.17
C ALA A 168 -24.51 20.24 17.33
N ALA A 169 -25.46 20.92 17.99
CA ALA A 169 -26.46 21.74 17.31
C ALA A 169 -25.81 22.92 16.55
N ALA A 170 -24.90 23.65 17.21
CA ALA A 170 -24.17 24.77 16.61
C ALA A 170 -23.27 24.35 15.44
N ASN A 171 -22.74 23.13 15.45
CA ASN A 171 -21.85 22.59 14.42
C ASN A 171 -22.53 21.60 13.45
N SER A 172 -23.87 21.52 13.47
CA SER A 172 -24.64 20.49 12.75
C SER A 172 -24.37 20.44 11.25
N ASN A 173 -24.25 21.59 10.57
CA ASN A 173 -23.96 21.63 9.13
C ASN A 173 -22.57 21.05 8.82
N LYS A 174 -21.54 21.45 9.58
CA LYS A 174 -20.16 20.93 9.42
C LYS A 174 -20.06 19.43 9.71
N LEU A 175 -20.81 18.95 10.71
CA LEU A 175 -20.85 17.53 11.04
C LEU A 175 -21.47 16.71 9.91
N LYS A 176 -22.54 17.21 9.28
CA LYS A 176 -23.18 16.55 8.12
C LYS A 176 -22.28 16.52 6.90
N GLU A 177 -21.59 17.62 6.59
CA GLU A 177 -20.62 17.67 5.47
C GLU A 177 -19.48 16.66 5.64
N ASN A 178 -19.00 16.49 6.88
CA ASN A 178 -17.96 15.52 7.22
C ASN A 178 -18.48 14.08 7.37
N GLY A 179 -19.78 13.82 7.15
CA GLY A 179 -20.39 12.50 7.33
C GLY A 179 -20.39 11.99 8.77
N SER A 180 -20.28 12.87 9.76
CA SER A 180 -20.24 12.51 11.17
C SER A 180 -21.64 12.25 11.73
N ASP A 181 -21.81 11.11 12.40
CA ASP A 181 -23.03 10.73 13.10
C ASP A 181 -23.07 11.23 14.56
N LEU A 182 -22.13 12.09 14.95
CA LEU A 182 -21.92 12.51 16.33
C LEU A 182 -23.19 13.11 16.97
N GLN A 183 -23.91 13.94 16.23
CA GLN A 183 -25.15 14.55 16.71
C GLN A 183 -26.19 13.47 17.08
N LEU A 184 -26.37 12.46 16.21
CA LEU A 184 -27.28 11.35 16.47
C LEU A 184 -26.84 10.54 17.69
N ARG A 185 -25.53 10.27 17.83
CA ARG A 185 -24.98 9.52 18.96
C ARG A 185 -25.19 10.24 20.29
N ILE A 186 -25.04 11.56 20.34
CA ILE A 186 -25.29 12.35 21.56
C ILE A 186 -26.78 12.33 21.91
N HIS A 187 -27.68 12.49 20.93
CA HIS A 187 -29.12 12.36 21.16
C HIS A 187 -29.52 10.97 21.64
N HIS A 188 -28.93 9.90 21.10
CA HIS A 188 -29.18 8.54 21.57
C HIS A 188 -28.73 8.33 23.02
N LEU A 189 -27.58 8.88 23.43
CA LEU A 189 -27.15 8.87 24.83
C LEU A 189 -28.13 9.63 25.74
N GLN A 190 -28.65 10.77 25.29
CA GLN A 190 -29.67 11.52 26.03
C GLN A 190 -30.96 10.70 26.19
N PHE A 191 -31.42 10.03 25.13
CA PHE A 191 -32.58 9.14 25.18
C PHE A 191 -32.41 8.01 26.20
N VAL A 192 -31.27 7.30 26.16
CA VAL A 192 -30.97 6.24 27.13
C VAL A 192 -30.94 6.77 28.57
N LYS A 193 -30.37 7.96 28.78
CA LYS A 193 -30.33 8.61 30.09
C LYS A 193 -31.73 8.95 30.63
N ILE A 194 -32.62 9.47 29.77
CA ILE A 194 -34.00 9.78 30.16
C ILE A 194 -34.76 8.51 30.53
N LEU A 195 -34.59 7.43 29.75
CA LEU A 195 -35.18 6.12 30.06
C LEU A 195 -34.69 5.55 31.40
N GLN A 196 -33.40 5.67 31.72
CA GLN A 196 -32.85 5.25 33.00
C GLN A 196 -33.46 6.01 34.19
N LYS A 197 -33.91 7.25 33.98
CA LYS A 197 -34.57 8.07 35.01
C LYS A 197 -36.07 7.78 35.16
N GLY A 198 -36.64 6.90 34.33
CA GLY A 198 -38.05 6.49 34.42
C GLY A 198 -39.05 7.43 33.73
N SER A 199 -38.59 8.50 33.08
CA SER A 199 -39.45 9.48 32.39
C SER A 199 -39.71 9.07 30.94
N ARG A 200 -40.62 8.14 30.68
CA ARG A 200 -40.97 7.73 29.30
C ARG A 200 -41.54 8.87 28.45
N ASP A 201 -42.27 9.80 29.06
CA ASP A 201 -42.92 10.91 28.35
C ASP A 201 -41.93 11.98 27.86
N GLU A 202 -40.77 12.11 28.51
CA GLU A 202 -39.69 13.02 28.07
C GLU A 202 -38.76 12.38 27.01
N ALA A 203 -38.88 11.07 26.80
CA ALA A 203 -38.03 10.30 25.88
C ALA A 203 -38.62 10.18 24.46
N LEU A 204 -39.94 10.37 24.32
CA LEU A 204 -40.69 10.31 23.05
C LEU A 204 -40.67 11.66 22.34
#